data_AF-A0A916GZ94-F1
#
_entry.id   AF-A0A916GZ94-F1
#
_cell.length_a   1.000
_cell.length_b   1.000
_cell.length_c   1.000
_cell.angle_alpha   90.00
_cell.angle_beta   90.00
_cell.angle_gamma   90.00
#
_symmetry.space_group_name_H-M   'P 1'
#
loop_
_entity.id
_entity.type
_entity.pdbx_description
1 polymer ?
#
loop_
_entity_poly.entity_id
_entity_poly.type
_entity_poly.pdbx_seq_one_letter_code
_entity_poly.pdbx_strand_id
1 'polypeptide(L)'
;MDVILKHQPDEMAIEEVFYSKNVKSAIRIGEGRGIVFLCAASAHIPITEYAATVIKKAVVGNGSAQKEQVQEMVKIILDLPEIPEPRDASD
;
A
#
# COMPACT_ATOMS: atom_id res chain seq x y z
N MET A 1 6.76 5.07 -13.86
CA MET A 1 6.28 6.46 -13.97
C MET A 1 4.88 6.55 -14.56
N ASP A 2 4.50 5.65 -15.46
CA ASP A 2 3.23 5.70 -16.21
C ASP A 2 1.98 5.94 -15.36
N VAL A 3 1.84 5.25 -14.21
CA VAL A 3 0.71 5.44 -13.29
C VAL A 3 0.66 6.86 -12.71
N ILE A 4 1.81 7.39 -12.28
CA ILE A 4 1.92 8.75 -11.74
C ILE A 4 1.55 9.77 -12.81
N LEU A 5 2.08 9.61 -14.04
CA LEU A 5 1.80 10.55 -15.13
C LEU A 5 0.33 10.52 -15.57
N LYS A 6 -0.30 9.33 -15.54
CA LYS A 6 -1.70 9.16 -15.92
C LYS A 6 -2.66 9.73 -14.88
N HIS A 7 -2.39 9.51 -13.60
CA HIS A 7 -3.34 9.81 -12.52
C HIS A 7 -3.02 11.08 -11.73
N GLN A 8 -1.79 11.60 -11.83
CA GLN A 8 -1.34 12.83 -11.17
C GLN A 8 -1.80 12.95 -9.70
N PRO A 9 -1.47 11.97 -8.84
CA PRO A 9 -1.96 11.97 -7.46
C PRO A 9 -1.27 13.06 -6.63
N ASP A 10 -2.02 13.64 -5.69
CA ASP A 10 -1.52 14.67 -4.77
C ASP A 10 -0.62 14.10 -3.65
N GLU A 11 -0.74 12.81 -3.35
CA GLU A 11 0.01 12.12 -2.30
C GLU A 11 0.21 10.63 -2.64
N MET A 12 1.27 10.04 -2.11
CA MET A 12 1.50 8.60 -2.14
C MET A 12 1.50 8.02 -0.72
N ALA A 13 0.54 7.13 -0.43
CA ALA A 13 0.50 6.36 0.80
C ALA A 13 1.25 5.03 0.62
N ILE A 14 2.11 4.66 1.58
CA ILE A 14 2.92 3.43 1.52
C ILE A 14 2.82 2.68 2.85
N GLU A 15 2.71 1.36 2.82
CA GLU A 15 2.80 0.54 4.02
C GLU A 15 4.24 0.56 4.59
N GLU A 16 4.38 0.81 5.89
CA GLU A 16 5.65 0.69 6.60
C GLU A 16 6.09 -0.78 6.65
N VAL A 17 7.32 -1.07 6.24
CA VAL A 17 7.84 -2.44 6.26
C VAL A 17 8.42 -2.75 7.65
N PHE A 18 7.77 -3.66 8.37
CA PHE A 18 8.29 -4.16 9.64
C PHE A 18 9.22 -5.37 9.44
N TYR A 19 10.39 -5.31 10.07
CA TYR A 19 11.26 -6.42 10.49
C TYR A 19 11.18 -7.72 9.66
N SER A 20 12.00 -7.83 8.61
CA SER A 20 12.17 -9.10 7.90
C SER A 20 13.11 -10.03 8.67
N LYS A 21 12.65 -11.24 9.03
CA LYS A 21 13.53 -12.32 9.52
C LYS A 21 14.55 -12.77 8.45
N ASN A 22 14.32 -12.43 7.18
CA ASN A 22 15.16 -12.82 6.05
C ASN A 22 15.80 -11.60 5.36
N VAL A 23 17.10 -11.43 5.57
CA VAL A 23 17.90 -10.32 5.03
C VAL A 23 17.81 -10.22 3.49
N LYS A 24 17.84 -11.35 2.77
CA LYS A 24 17.76 -11.33 1.29
C LYS A 24 16.42 -10.80 0.77
N SER A 25 15.33 -11.10 1.48
CA SER A 25 14.02 -10.55 1.14
C SER A 25 13.92 -9.06 1.51
N ALA A 26 14.52 -8.66 2.64
CA ALA A 26 14.57 -7.26 3.06
C ALA A 26 15.29 -6.38 2.03
N ILE A 27 16.44 -6.84 1.52
CA ILE A 27 17.20 -6.10 0.51
C ILE A 27 16.38 -5.90 -0.76
N ARG A 28 15.75 -6.95 -1.28
CA ARG A 28 14.91 -6.85 -2.50
C ARG A 28 13.72 -5.91 -2.32
N ILE A 29 13.07 -5.95 -1.16
CA ILE A 29 11.99 -5.01 -0.83
C ILE A 29 12.54 -3.58 -0.76
N GLY A 30 13.71 -3.40 -0.14
CA GLY A 30 14.39 -2.10 -0.03
C GLY A 30 14.74 -1.49 -1.40
N GLU A 31 15.28 -2.30 -2.32
CA GLU A 31 15.57 -1.88 -3.70
C GLU A 31 14.30 -1.40 -4.41
N GLY A 32 13.20 -2.17 -4.32
CA GLY A 32 11.91 -1.79 -4.90
C GLY A 32 11.35 -0.49 -4.30
N ARG A 33 11.38 -0.36 -2.97
CA ARG A 33 10.94 0.85 -2.27
C ARG A 33 11.78 2.08 -2.64
N GLY A 34 13.10 1.92 -2.78
CA GLY A 34 13.99 2.99 -3.21
C GLY A 34 13.58 3.57 -4.57
N ILE A 35 13.18 2.71 -5.51
CA ILE A 35 12.67 3.14 -6.82
C ILE A 35 11.34 3.89 -6.66
N VAL A 36 10.41 3.39 -5.84
CA VAL A 36 9.13 4.07 -5.56
C VAL A 36 9.37 5.47 -4.99
N PHE A 37 10.27 5.60 -4.02
CA PHE A 37 10.61 6.88 -3.39
C PHE A 37 11.26 7.84 -4.38
N LEU A 38 12.16 7.34 -5.22
CA LEU A 38 12.78 8.13 -6.29
C LEU A 38 11.73 8.64 -7.28
N CYS A 39 10.77 7.81 -7.67
CA CYS A 39 9.69 8.21 -8.56
C CYS A 39 8.81 9.30 -7.95
N ALA A 40 8.38 9.13 -6.69
CA ALA A 40 7.58 10.14 -5.99
C ALA A 40 8.32 11.47 -5.83
N ALA A 41 9.60 11.43 -5.43
CA ALA A 41 10.44 12.62 -5.29
C ALA A 41 10.64 13.33 -6.64
N SER A 42 10.88 12.59 -7.72
CA SER A 42 11.03 13.17 -9.06
C SER A 42 9.75 13.84 -9.55
N ALA A 43 8.59 13.33 -9.13
CA ALA A 43 7.27 13.88 -9.44
C ALA A 43 6.78 14.92 -8.41
N HIS A 44 7.58 15.24 -7.38
CA HIS A 44 7.23 16.17 -6.30
C HIS A 44 5.97 15.77 -5.51
N ILE A 45 5.74 14.46 -5.38
CA ILE A 45 4.59 13.90 -4.66
C ILE A 45 5.04 13.55 -3.23
N PRO A 46 4.37 14.10 -2.18
CA PRO A 46 4.65 13.73 -0.81
C PRO A 46 4.35 12.25 -0.55
N ILE A 47 5.18 11.60 0.27
CA ILE A 47 4.98 10.24 0.74
C ILE A 47 4.60 10.26 2.22
N THR A 48 3.57 9.51 2.58
CA THR A 48 3.26 9.18 3.98
C THR A 48 3.27 7.67 4.17
N GLU A 49 3.97 7.22 5.23
CA GLU A 49 4.06 5.81 5.59
C GLU A 49 3.08 5.45 6.71
N TYR A 50 2.44 4.28 6.60
CA TYR A 50 1.48 3.80 7.58
C TYR A 50 1.79 2.38 8.02
N ALA A 51 1.79 2.13 9.33
CA ALA A 51 1.89 0.78 9.86
C ALA A 51 0.67 -0.08 9.46
N ALA A 52 0.89 -1.36 9.19
CA ALA A 52 -0.16 -2.32 8.83
C ALA A 52 -1.36 -2.30 9.80
N THR A 53 -1.12 -2.12 11.09
CA THR A 53 -2.16 -2.05 12.12
C THR A 53 -3.01 -0.79 12.02
N VAL A 54 -2.43 0.33 11.58
CA VAL A 54 -3.15 1.59 11.32
C VAL A 54 -4.03 1.43 10.09
N ILE A 55 -3.51 0.85 9.01
CA ILE A 55 -4.27 0.57 7.78
C ILE A 55 -5.48 -0.32 8.10
N LYS A 56 -5.26 -1.45 8.76
CA LYS A 56 -6.33 -2.39 9.16
C LYS A 56 -7.38 -1.74 10.07
N LYS A 57 -6.95 -0.88 11.00
CA LYS A 57 -7.87 -0.15 11.88
C LYS A 57 -8.68 0.89 11.09
N ALA A 58 -8.09 1.56 10.11
CA ALA A 58 -8.80 2.55 9.29
C ALA A 58 -9.84 1.90 8.37
N VAL A 59 -9.52 0.75 7.78
CA VAL A 59 -10.39 0.07 6.80
C VAL A 59 -11.45 -0.82 7.48
N VAL A 60 -11.07 -1.59 8.51
CA VAL A 60 -11.93 -2.62 9.13
C VAL A 60 -12.40 -2.21 10.54
N GLY A 61 -11.83 -1.15 11.13
CA GLY A 61 -12.08 -0.77 12.52
C GLY A 61 -11.24 -1.53 13.55
N ASN A 62 -10.45 -2.52 13.13
CA ASN A 62 -9.61 -3.35 14.00
C ASN A 62 -8.21 -3.55 13.43
N GLY A 63 -7.17 -3.12 14.16
CA GLY A 63 -5.78 -3.24 13.73
C GLY A 63 -5.25 -4.67 13.63
N SER A 64 -5.93 -5.64 14.23
CA SER A 64 -5.61 -7.08 14.14
C SER A 64 -6.45 -7.83 13.11
N ALA A 65 -7.17 -7.13 12.23
CA ALA A 65 -7.97 -7.75 11.18
C ALA A 65 -7.14 -8.69 10.27
N GLN A 66 -7.78 -9.76 9.80
CA GLN A 66 -7.22 -10.65 8.78
C GLN A 66 -7.21 -9.94 7.42
N LYS A 67 -6.31 -10.37 6.53
CA LYS A 67 -6.19 -9.74 5.20
C LYS A 67 -7.50 -9.82 4.42
N GLU A 68 -8.19 -10.95 4.49
CA GLU A 68 -9.45 -11.20 3.80
C GLU A 68 -10.53 -10.19 4.23
N GLN A 69 -10.52 -9.76 5.49
CA GLN A 69 -11.46 -8.74 5.98
C GLN A 69 -11.15 -7.35 5.41
N VAL A 70 -9.88 -7.03 5.18
CA VAL A 70 -9.48 -5.78 4.52
C VAL A 70 -10.00 -5.77 3.08
N GLN A 71 -9.84 -6.88 2.35
CA GLN A 71 -10.29 -6.97 0.96
C GLN A 71 -11.80 -6.77 0.80
N GLU A 72 -12.61 -7.43 1.64
CA GLU A 72 -14.07 -7.25 1.65
C GLU A 72 -14.47 -5.81 1.99
N MET A 73 -13.78 -5.20 2.94
CA MET A 73 -14.04 -3.81 3.32
C MET A 73 -13.63 -2.83 2.22
N VAL A 74 -12.53 -3.05 1.51
CA VAL A 74 -12.13 -2.23 0.34
C VAL A 74 -13.21 -2.29 -0.73
N LYS A 75 -13.72 -3.49 -1.04
CA LYS A 75 -14.85 -3.66 -1.97
C LYS A 75 -16.05 -2.82 -1.54
N ILE A 76 -16.44 -2.91 -0.27
CA ILE A 76 -17.60 -2.19 0.28
C ILE A 76 -17.38 -0.67 0.25
N ILE A 77 -16.21 -0.19 0.69
CA ILE A 77 -15.88 1.25 0.77
C ILE A 77 -15.85 1.89 -0.62
N LEU A 78 -15.34 1.17 -1.62
CA LEU A 78 -15.22 1.66 -3.00
C LEU A 78 -16.41 1.29 -3.89
N ASP A 79 -17.46 0.66 -3.34
CA ASP A 79 -18.65 0.19 -4.06
C ASP A 79 -18.33 -0.66 -5.30
N LEU A 80 -17.39 -1.60 -5.13
CA LEU A 80 -16.94 -2.47 -6.22
C LEU A 80 -17.87 -3.69 -6.36
N PRO A 81 -18.16 -4.14 -7.59
CA PRO A 81 -19.05 -5.27 -7.82
C PRO A 81 -18.46 -6.59 -7.31
N GLU A 82 -17.14 -6.72 -7.36
CA GLU A 82 -16.37 -7.91 -7.01
C GLU A 82 -15.16 -7.52 -6.14
N ILE A 83 -14.56 -8.50 -5.48
CA ILE A 83 -13.33 -8.29 -4.71
C ILE A 83 -12.22 -7.85 -5.70
N PRO A 84 -11.41 -6.82 -5.39
CA PRO A 84 -10.37 -6.37 -6.30
C PRO A 84 -9.34 -7.47 -6.58
N GLU A 85 -9.08 -7.69 -7.87
CA GLU A 85 -8.02 -8.56 -8.36
C GLU A 85 -6.98 -7.75 -9.15
N PRO A 86 -5.67 -8.05 -9.05
CA PRO A 86 -5.08 -9.09 -8.20
C PRO A 86 -5.15 -8.73 -6.72
N ARG A 87 -5.02 -9.73 -5.83
CA ARG A 87 -5.04 -9.57 -4.37
C ARG A 87 -4.31 -8.32 -3.84
N ASP A 88 -3.12 -8.05 -4.37
CA ASP A 88 -2.26 -6.92 -3.98
C ASP A 88 -2.89 -5.53 -4.25
N ALA A 89 -3.93 -5.44 -5.07
CA ALA A 89 -4.69 -4.21 -5.30
C ALA A 89 -5.59 -3.81 -4.12
N SER A 90 -5.82 -4.73 -3.18
CA SER A 90 -6.67 -4.57 -2.00
C SER A 90 -5.94 -4.74 -0.67
N ASP A 91 -4.61 -4.91 -0.74
CA ASP A 91 -3.74 -5.03 0.43
C ASP A 91 -3.55 -3.68 1.15
#